data_AF-A0A9X3PS99-F1
#
_entry.id   AF-A0A9X3PS99-F1
#
_cell.length_a   1.000
_cell.length_b   1.000
_cell.length_c   1.000
_cell.angle_alpha   90.00
_cell.angle_beta   90.00
_cell.angle_gamma   90.00
#
_symmetry.space_group_name_H-M   'P 1'
#
loop_
_entity.id
_entity.type
_entity.pdbx_description
1 polymer ?
#
loop_
_entity_poly.entity_id
_entity_poly.type
_entity_poly.pdbx_seq_one_letter_code
_entity_poly.pdbx_strand_id
1 'polypeptide(L)' 'MPKLKDEKKTRDFLLRSLPQEVADKLKVAASLHRKPMKNYIREVLEAHVQELERKGVTLSLPKRK' A
#
# COMPACT_ATOMS: atom_id res chain seq x y z
N MET A 1 -11.64 10.17 -26.38
CA MET A 1 -11.10 10.64 -25.08
C MET A 1 -10.18 9.55 -24.52
N PRO A 2 -8.96 9.89 -24.08
CA PRO A 2 -7.85 8.92 -23.95
C PRO A 2 -7.94 8.05 -22.68
N LYS A 3 -7.41 6.83 -22.80
CA LYS A 3 -7.41 5.75 -21.80
C LYS A 3 -6.44 6.06 -20.65
N LEU A 4 -6.94 6.18 -19.42
CA LEU A 4 -6.15 6.15 -18.19
C LEU A 4 -5.50 4.76 -18.03
N LYS A 5 -4.26 4.62 -18.51
CA LYS A 5 -3.42 3.43 -18.32
C LYS A 5 -2.17 3.80 -17.50
N ASP A 6 -2.34 4.09 -16.22
CA ASP A 6 -1.20 4.26 -15.30
C ASP A 6 -1.29 3.45 -13.99
N GLU A 7 -2.26 2.55 -13.85
CA GLU A 7 -2.44 1.74 -12.62
C GLU A 7 -1.46 0.56 -12.45
N LYS A 8 -0.53 0.33 -13.39
CA LYS A 8 0.24 -0.93 -13.44
C LYS A 8 1.72 -0.86 -13.07
N LYS A 9 2.35 0.31 -12.92
CA LYS A 9 3.82 0.38 -12.76
C LYS A 9 4.36 0.45 -11.33
N THR A 10 3.54 0.78 -10.33
CA THR A 10 4.02 0.96 -8.94
C THR A 10 3.86 -0.28 -8.05
N ARG A 11 3.16 -1.32 -8.53
CA ARG A 11 2.61 -2.40 -7.69
C ARG A 11 3.61 -3.44 -7.18
N ASP A 12 4.72 -3.67 -7.87
CA ASP A 12 5.63 -4.78 -7.54
C ASP A 12 6.89 -4.37 -6.79
N PHE A 13 7.27 -3.09 -6.80
CA PHE A 13 8.55 -2.66 -6.23
C PHE A 13 8.59 -2.79 -4.70
N LEU A 14 7.49 -2.47 -4.01
CA LEU A 14 7.44 -2.43 -2.55
C LEU A 14 7.57 -3.80 -1.89
N LEU A 15 7.17 -4.88 -2.57
CA LEU A 15 7.20 -6.24 -2.00
C LEU A 15 8.55 -6.95 -2.22
N ARG A 16 9.36 -6.50 -3.20
CA ARG A 16 10.61 -7.19 -3.57
C ARG A 16 11.77 -6.91 -2.61
N SER A 17 11.70 -5.82 -1.84
CA SER A 17 12.77 -5.40 -0.92
C SER A 17 12.41 -5.62 0.56
N LEU A 18 11.29 -6.28 0.85
CA LEU A 18 10.93 -6.59 2.23
C LEU A 18 11.83 -7.71 2.79
N PRO A 19 12.27 -7.61 4.05
CA PRO A 19 12.88 -8.75 4.73
C PRO A 19 11.97 -9.96 4.67
N GLN A 20 12.53 -11.14 4.41
CA GLN A 20 11.77 -12.37 4.23
C GLN A 20 10.81 -12.64 5.40
N GLU A 21 11.28 -12.46 6.64
CA GLU A 21 10.48 -12.63 7.84
C GLU A 21 9.24 -11.72 7.87
N VAL A 22 9.37 -10.48 7.38
CA VAL A 22 8.25 -9.52 7.31
C VAL A 22 7.27 -9.97 6.22
N ALA A 23 7.76 -10.44 5.07
CA ALA A 23 6.91 -10.95 4.00
C ALA A 23 6.10 -12.17 4.47
N ASP A 24 6.71 -13.09 5.21
CA ASP A 24 6.06 -14.28 5.75
C ASP A 24 4.98 -13.91 6.79
N LYS A 25 5.29 -12.99 7.70
CA LYS A 25 4.30 -12.46 8.67
C LYS A 25 3.12 -11.78 7.99
N LEU A 26 3.37 -10.98 6.95
CA LEU A 26 2.32 -10.32 6.17
C LEU A 26 1.45 -11.34 5.40
N LYS A 27 2.04 -12.43 4.92
CA LYS A 27 1.30 -13.53 4.27
C LYS A 27 0.36 -14.23 5.26
N VAL A 28 0.86 -14.56 6.45
CA VAL A 28 0.05 -15.15 7.53
C VAL A 28 -1.09 -14.20 7.94
N ALA A 29 -0.79 -12.91 8.14
CA ALA A 29 -1.79 -11.92 8.49
C ALA A 29 -2.88 -11.82 7.40
N ALA A 30 -2.50 -11.76 6.12
CA ALA A 30 -3.47 -11.75 5.03
C ALA A 30 -4.38 -12.99 5.01
N SER A 31 -3.82 -14.18 5.29
CA SER A 31 -4.58 -15.42 5.42
C SER A 31 -5.59 -15.39 6.56
N LEU A 32 -5.22 -14.87 7.74
CA LEU A 32 -6.13 -14.71 8.88
C LEU A 32 -7.33 -13.81 8.53
N HIS A 33 -7.08 -12.76 7.75
CA HIS A 33 -8.11 -11.85 7.28
C HIS A 33 -8.89 -12.36 6.04
N ARG A 34 -8.59 -13.58 5.56
CA ARG A 34 -9.17 -14.19 4.35
C ARG A 34 -9.05 -13.30 3.10
N LYS A 35 -7.93 -12.59 2.98
CA LYS A 35 -7.68 -11.64 1.88
C LYS A 35 -6.40 -12.02 1.11
N PRO A 36 -6.34 -11.72 -0.19
CA PRO A 36 -5.08 -11.74 -0.91
C PRO A 36 -4.09 -10.78 -0.25
N MET A 37 -2.83 -11.20 -0.09
CA MET A 37 -1.76 -10.41 0.56
C MET A 37 -1.65 -8.99 0.02
N LYS A 38 -1.80 -8.83 -1.30
CA LYS A 38 -1.82 -7.53 -1.97
C LYS A 38 -2.93 -6.60 -1.48
N ASN A 39 -4.13 -7.14 -1.28
CA ASN A 39 -5.29 -6.36 -0.83
C ASN A 39 -5.14 -6.02 0.66
N TYR A 40 -4.67 -6.98 1.45
CA TYR A 40 -4.36 -6.76 2.86
C TYR A 40 -3.35 -5.63 3.06
N ILE A 41 -2.22 -5.66 2.34
CA ILE A 41 -1.18 -4.63 2.43
C ILE A 41 -1.72 -3.27 1.99
N ARG A 42 -2.52 -3.23 0.91
CA ARG A 42 -3.17 -1.99 0.47
C ARG A 42 -4.02 -1.38 1.59
N GLU A 43 -4.91 -2.17 2.19
CA GLU A 43 -5.80 -1.69 3.25
C GLU A 43 -5.03 -1.20 4.47
N VAL A 44 -3.96 -1.90 4.86
CA VAL A 44 -3.08 -1.47 5.96
C VAL A 44 -2.43 -0.12 5.64
N LEU A 45 -1.93 0.06 4.42
CA LEU A 45 -1.33 1.33 3.99
C LEU A 45 -2.35 2.46 3.93
N GLU A 46 -3.55 2.22 3.40
CA GLU A 46 -4.63 3.20 3.33
C GLU A 46 -5.09 3.62 4.74
N ALA A 47 -5.27 2.65 5.65
CA ALA A 47 -5.61 2.93 7.04
C ALA A 47 -4.52 3.76 7.75
N HIS A 48 -3.24 3.46 7.48
CA HIS A 48 -2.13 4.21 8.03
C HIS A 48 -2.09 5.66 7.52
N VAL A 49 -2.33 5.89 6.22
CA VAL A 49 -2.42 7.24 5.66
C VAL A 49 -3.56 8.03 6.30
N GLN A 50 -4.75 7.42 6.42
CA GLN A 50 -5.89 8.06 7.08
C GLN A 50 -5.60 8.38 8.56
N GLU A 51 -4.89 7.50 9.26
CA GLU A 51 -4.49 7.74 10.65
C GLU A 51 -3.54 8.93 10.77
N LEU A 52 -2.57 9.05 9.85
CA LEU A 52 -1.64 10.18 9.80
C LEU A 52 -2.38 11.50 9.53
N GLU A 53 -3.31 11.51 8.58
CA GLU A 53 -4.14 12.67 8.29
C GLU A 53 -4.99 13.09 9.50
N ARG A 54 -5.58 12.12 10.23
CA ARG A 54 -6.31 12.38 11.48
C ARG A 54 -5.43 12.98 12.58
N LYS A 55 -4.15 12.62 12.60
CA LYS A 55 -3.15 13.19 13.54
C LYS A 55 -2.65 14.56 13.11
N GLY A 56 -3.19 15.14 12.04
CA GLY A 56 -2.81 16.46 11.53
C GLY A 56 -1.54 16.44 10.66
N VAL A 57 -1.03 15.27 10.28
CA VAL A 57 0.08 15.17 9.33
C VAL A 57 -0.47 15.45 7.94
N THR A 58 -0.08 16.60 7.36
CA THR A 58 -0.52 16.96 6.01
C THR A 58 0.32 16.20 4.99
N LEU A 59 -0.23 15.10 4.46
CA LEU A 59 0.39 14.30 3.40
C LEU A 59 0.05 14.88 2.01
N SER A 60 0.38 16.15 1.78
CA SER A 60 0.23 16.76 0.45
C SER A 60 1.47 16.49 -0.39
N LEU A 61 1.29 15.89 -1.57
CA LEU A 61 2.35 15.86 -2.57
C LEU A 61 2.55 17.30 -3.10
N PRO A 62 3.80 17.81 -3.17
CA PRO A 62 4.03 19.09 -3.80
C PRO A 62 3.53 19.00 -5.24
N LYS A 63 2.60 19.89 -5.62
CA LYS A 63 2.17 20.02 -7.01
C LYS A 63 3.43 20.34 -7.83
N ARG A 64 3.89 19.39 -8.64
CA ARG A 64 4.91 19.67 -9.65
C ARG A 64 4.35 20.78 -10.54
N LYS A 65 5.03 21.92 -10.58
CA LYS A 65 4.79 22.99 -11.55
C LYS A 65 5.12 22.48 -12.95
#